data_AF-A0A4Z2HTV5-F1
#
_entry.id   AF-A0A4Z2HTV5-F1
#
_cell.length_a   1.000
_cell.length_b   1.000
_cell.length_c   1.000
_cell.angle_alpha   90.00
_cell.angle_beta   90.00
_cell.angle_gamma   90.00
#
_symmetry.space_group_name_H-M   'P 1'
#
loop_
_entity.id
_entity.type
_entity.pdbx_description
1 polymer ?
#
loop_
_entity_poly.entity_id
_entity_poly.type
_entity_poly.pdbx_seq_one_letter_code
_entity_poly.pdbx_strand_id
1 'polypeptide(L)'
;MCVSVCLQSIFAQFQFSSERVLPSDALRSALAKTFQDEQRFQLGIMDDAAECFEDLLMRIHFHISAESREDICTAKHCIPHQKFAMTLFEQCVCNSCGATSDPLPFIQMVHYISTTSLW
;
A
#
# COMPACT_ATOMS: atom_id res chain seq x y z
N MET A 1 -16.01 -11.39 6.51
CA MET A 1 -15.91 -10.25 5.58
C MET A 1 -14.44 -10.06 5.23
N CYS A 2 -14.08 -9.80 3.97
CA CYS A 2 -12.69 -9.54 3.56
C CYS A 2 -12.40 -8.03 3.52
N VAL A 3 -11.11 -7.65 3.51
CA VAL A 3 -10.68 -6.25 3.58
C VAL A 3 -11.29 -5.38 2.48
N SER A 4 -11.33 -5.86 1.23
CA SER A 4 -11.87 -5.07 0.10
C SER A 4 -13.36 -4.75 0.26
N VAL A 5 -14.15 -5.70 0.79
CA VAL A 5 -15.58 -5.47 1.08
C VAL A 5 -15.76 -4.47 2.23
N CYS A 6 -14.92 -4.55 3.26
CA CYS A 6 -14.92 -3.58 4.36
C CYS A 6 -14.57 -2.17 3.86
N LEU A 7 -13.57 -2.04 2.97
CA LEU A 7 -13.19 -0.77 2.36
C LEU A 7 -14.32 -0.17 1.53
N GLN A 8 -14.96 -0.97 0.67
CA GLN A 8 -16.13 -0.53 -0.10
C GLN A 8 -17.25 -0.02 0.82
N SER A 9 -17.50 -0.71 1.93
CA SER A 9 -18.50 -0.30 2.92
C SER A 9 -18.13 1.04 3.58
N ILE A 10 -16.86 1.23 3.94
CA ILE A 10 -16.36 2.49 4.51
C ILE A 10 -16.48 3.63 3.48
N PHE A 11 -16.13 3.40 2.22
CA PHE A 11 -16.26 4.42 1.17
C PHE A 11 -17.71 4.79 0.89
N ALA A 12 -18.63 3.81 0.89
CA ALA A 12 -20.05 4.07 0.77
C ALA A 12 -20.56 4.91 1.96
N GLN A 13 -20.14 4.59 3.18
CA GLN A 13 -20.49 5.39 4.35
C GLN A 13 -19.88 6.79 4.27
N PHE A 14 -18.63 6.93 3.82
CA PHE A 14 -18.01 8.24 3.63
C PHE A 14 -18.79 9.11 2.62
N GLN A 15 -19.30 8.51 1.55
CA GLN A 15 -20.03 9.23 0.51
C GLN A 15 -21.48 9.57 0.88
N PHE A 16 -22.17 8.68 1.60
CA PHE A 16 -23.63 8.77 1.79
C PHE A 16 -24.08 8.95 3.24
N SER A 17 -23.23 8.69 4.23
CA SER A 17 -23.60 8.81 5.65
C SER A 17 -23.52 10.27 6.13
N SER A 18 -24.39 10.63 7.06
CA SER A 18 -24.29 11.87 7.84
C SER A 18 -23.52 11.71 9.16
N GLU A 19 -23.05 10.51 9.46
CA GLU A 19 -22.28 10.23 10.68
C GLU A 19 -20.92 10.95 10.64
N ARG A 20 -20.53 11.53 11.77
CA ARG A 20 -19.23 12.21 11.90
C ARG A 20 -18.05 11.24 12.03
N VAL A 21 -18.34 9.99 12.38
CA VAL A 21 -17.34 8.94 12.60
C VAL A 21 -17.74 7.72 11.80
N LEU A 22 -16.81 7.20 10.99
CA LEU A 22 -17.03 5.97 10.25
C LEU A 22 -16.64 4.75 11.10
N PRO A 23 -17.53 3.77 11.28
CA PRO A 23 -17.20 2.52 11.98
C PRO A 23 -16.14 1.73 11.21
N SER A 24 -14.97 1.53 11.82
CA SER A 24 -13.84 0.80 11.23
C SER A 24 -13.66 -0.62 11.77
N ASP A 25 -14.45 -1.05 12.76
CA ASP A 25 -14.26 -2.32 13.48
C ASP A 25 -14.28 -3.55 12.56
N ALA A 26 -15.15 -3.53 11.54
CA ALA A 26 -15.21 -4.60 10.55
C ALA A 26 -13.95 -4.63 9.67
N LEU A 27 -13.38 -3.48 9.31
CA LEU A 27 -12.12 -3.40 8.59
C LEU A 27 -10.95 -3.89 9.45
N ARG A 28 -10.89 -3.44 10.71
CA ARG A 28 -9.86 -3.87 11.67
C ARG A 28 -9.87 -5.38 11.88
N SER A 29 -11.06 -5.96 12.05
CA SER A 29 -11.22 -7.42 12.19
C SER A 29 -10.82 -8.16 10.91
N ALA A 30 -11.14 -7.61 9.73
CA ALA A 30 -10.75 -8.20 8.46
C ALA A 30 -9.24 -8.14 8.21
N LEU A 31 -8.56 -7.05 8.61
CA LEU A 31 -7.11 -6.93 8.57
C LEU A 31 -6.45 -7.98 9.49
N ALA A 32 -6.83 -8.00 10.77
CA ALA A 32 -6.30 -8.95 11.75
C ALA A 32 -6.44 -10.41 11.27
N LYS A 33 -7.60 -10.76 10.71
CA LYS A 33 -7.83 -12.09 10.13
C LYS A 33 -6.94 -12.37 8.92
N THR A 34 -6.74 -11.39 8.05
CA THR A 34 -6.01 -11.67 6.81
C THR A 34 -4.50 -11.76 7.02
N PHE A 35 -3.97 -11.07 8.02
CA PHE A 35 -2.54 -11.06 8.36
C PHE A 35 -2.24 -11.87 9.63
N GLN A 36 -3.11 -12.82 9.98
CA GLN A 36 -3.00 -13.63 11.20
C GLN A 36 -1.69 -14.43 11.25
N ASP A 37 -1.26 -14.98 10.10
CA ASP A 37 -0.09 -15.85 10.02
C ASP A 37 1.22 -15.04 10.14
N GLU A 38 1.17 -13.77 9.72
CA GLU A 38 2.26 -12.80 9.84
C GLU A 38 2.27 -12.10 11.21
N GLN A 39 1.25 -12.33 12.04
CA GLN A 39 0.99 -11.62 13.30
C GLN A 39 0.91 -10.09 13.15
N ARG A 40 0.61 -9.60 11.93
CA ARG A 40 0.47 -8.17 11.64
C ARG A 40 -0.99 -7.71 11.78
N PHE A 41 -1.16 -6.44 12.13
CA PHE A 41 -2.44 -5.73 12.27
C PHE A 41 -3.44 -6.39 13.24
N GLN A 42 -2.94 -7.04 14.29
CA GLN A 42 -3.76 -7.73 15.26
C GLN A 42 -4.54 -6.77 16.16
N LEU A 43 -5.75 -7.17 16.57
CA LEU A 43 -6.61 -6.33 17.40
C LEU A 43 -5.94 -6.06 18.75
N GLY A 44 -5.93 -4.78 19.15
CA GLY A 44 -5.31 -4.32 20.41
C GLY A 44 -3.79 -4.19 20.35
N ILE A 45 -3.16 -4.54 19.23
CA ILE A 45 -1.72 -4.38 19.00
C ILE A 45 -1.49 -3.17 18.09
N MET A 46 -0.44 -2.40 18.39
CA MET A 46 -0.01 -1.30 17.54
C MET A 46 0.93 -1.84 16.46
N ASP A 47 0.77 -1.35 15.24
CA ASP A 47 1.54 -1.78 14.08
C ASP A 47 1.93 -0.56 13.23
N ASP A 48 2.77 -0.75 12.22
CA ASP A 48 3.23 0.31 11.34
C ASP A 48 2.11 0.80 10.41
N ALA A 49 1.87 2.11 10.41
CA ALA A 49 0.79 2.72 9.63
C ALA A 49 1.11 2.80 8.13
N ALA A 50 2.39 2.94 7.76
CA ALA A 50 2.83 2.98 6.38
C ALA A 50 2.77 1.59 5.74
N GLU A 51 3.16 0.54 6.48
CA GLU A 51 2.97 -0.84 6.04
C GLU A 51 1.48 -1.16 5.83
N CYS A 52 0.64 -0.81 6.80
CA CYS A 52 -0.81 -0.98 6.68
C CYS A 52 -1.37 -0.26 5.44
N PHE A 53 -0.88 0.96 5.18
CA PHE A 53 -1.30 1.74 4.02
C PHE A 53 -0.91 1.08 2.69
N GLU A 54 0.33 0.59 2.58
CA GLU A 54 0.80 -0.15 1.41
C GLU A 54 -0.03 -1.42 1.17
N ASP A 55 -0.30 -2.19 2.21
CA ASP A 55 -1.14 -3.39 2.15
C ASP A 55 -2.59 -3.08 1.71
N LEU A 56 -3.17 -1.97 2.16
CA LEU A 56 -4.49 -1.51 1.71
C LEU A 56 -4.47 -1.13 0.24
N LEU A 57 -3.45 -0.41 -0.24
CA LEU A 57 -3.31 -0.04 -1.65
C LEU A 57 -3.19 -1.29 -2.54
N MET A 58 -2.39 -2.27 -2.14
CA MET A 58 -2.23 -3.53 -2.89
C MET A 58 -3.52 -4.34 -2.95
N ARG A 59 -4.32 -4.36 -1.87
CA ARG A 59 -5.63 -5.02 -1.86
C ARG A 59 -6.65 -4.32 -2.76
N ILE A 60 -6.63 -2.99 -2.78
CA ILE A 60 -7.47 -2.22 -3.70
C ILE A 60 -7.05 -2.51 -5.14
N HIS A 61 -5.74 -2.49 -5.43
CA HIS A 61 -5.19 -2.80 -6.74
C HIS A 61 -5.67 -4.18 -7.21
N PHE A 62 -5.37 -5.22 -6.44
CA PHE A 62 -5.74 -6.59 -6.74
C PHE A 62 -7.25 -6.74 -7.03
N HIS A 63 -8.10 -6.06 -6.26
CA HIS A 63 -9.55 -6.15 -6.44
C HIS A 63 -10.05 -5.47 -7.73
N ILE A 64 -9.46 -4.34 -8.13
CA ILE A 64 -9.94 -3.56 -9.28
C ILE A 64 -9.25 -3.90 -10.59
N SER A 65 -8.01 -4.42 -10.56
CA SER A 65 -7.23 -4.79 -11.74
C SER A 65 -7.37 -6.27 -12.11
N ALA A 66 -8.54 -6.87 -11.86
CA ALA A 66 -8.83 -8.27 -12.14
C ALA A 66 -7.79 -9.25 -11.55
N GLU A 67 -7.42 -9.05 -10.29
CA GLU A 67 -6.53 -9.96 -9.53
C GLU A 67 -5.10 -10.06 -10.07
N SER A 68 -4.67 -9.10 -10.88
CA SER A 68 -3.24 -8.97 -11.22
C SER A 68 -2.41 -8.69 -9.97
N ARG A 69 -1.26 -9.36 -9.88
CA ARG A 69 -0.23 -9.14 -8.85
C ARG A 69 1.00 -8.44 -9.44
N GLU A 70 0.85 -7.82 -10.61
CA GLU A 70 1.95 -7.15 -11.28
C GLU A 70 2.18 -5.77 -10.67
N ASP A 71 3.43 -5.48 -10.33
CA ASP A 71 3.85 -4.16 -9.87
C ASP A 71 3.66 -3.10 -10.96
N ILE A 72 3.62 -3.54 -12.22
CA ILE A 72 3.37 -2.70 -13.40
C ILE A 72 1.91 -2.84 -13.82
N CYS A 73 1.07 -1.91 -13.35
CA CYS A 73 -0.30 -1.78 -13.81
C CYS A 73 -0.51 -0.47 -14.57
N THR A 74 -0.95 -0.56 -15.82
CA THR A 74 -1.29 0.61 -16.66
C THR A 74 -2.80 0.86 -16.78
N ALA A 75 -3.60 0.14 -15.99
CA ALA A 75 -5.05 0.21 -16.06
C ALA A 75 -5.56 1.60 -15.65
N LYS A 76 -6.33 2.23 -16.54
CA LYS A 76 -6.96 3.55 -16.33
C LYS A 76 -8.03 3.60 -15.22
N HIS A 77 -8.36 2.47 -14.61
CA HIS A 77 -9.24 2.42 -13.44
C HIS A 77 -8.47 2.06 -12.15
N CYS A 78 -7.18 1.74 -12.22
CA CYS A 78 -6.38 1.40 -11.03
C CYS A 78 -5.95 2.66 -10.28
N ILE A 79 -6.74 3.08 -9.29
CA ILE A 79 -6.45 4.26 -8.46
C ILE A 79 -5.12 4.14 -7.69
N PRO A 80 -4.77 2.99 -7.06
CA PRO A 80 -3.47 2.81 -6.42
C PRO A 80 -2.30 3.19 -7.33
N HIS A 81 -2.25 2.62 -8.54
CA HIS A 81 -1.19 2.96 -9.48
C HIS A 81 -1.29 4.38 -10.05
N GLN A 82 -2.49 4.91 -10.31
CA GLN A 82 -2.60 6.25 -10.88
C GLN A 82 -2.25 7.39 -9.93
N LYS A 83 -2.45 7.19 -8.63
CA LYS A 83 -2.31 8.25 -7.63
C LYS A 83 -1.09 8.08 -6.74
N PHE A 84 -0.61 6.85 -6.58
CA PHE A 84 0.45 6.53 -5.62
C PHE A 84 1.69 5.90 -6.25
N ALA A 85 1.59 5.26 -7.42
CA ALA A 85 2.77 4.65 -8.03
C ALA A 85 3.80 5.72 -8.43
N MET A 86 5.03 5.48 -8.00
CA MET A 86 6.22 6.23 -8.39
C MET A 86 7.15 5.30 -9.15
N THR A 87 7.66 5.75 -10.29
CA THR A 87 8.76 5.08 -10.98
C THR A 87 10.08 5.59 -10.40
N LEU A 88 10.82 4.70 -9.76
CA LEU A 88 12.12 4.98 -9.16
C LEU A 88 13.21 4.29 -9.97
N PHE A 89 14.42 4.84 -9.90
CA PHE A 89 15.62 4.25 -10.48
C PHE A 89 16.66 4.11 -9.37
N GLU A 90 17.06 2.89 -9.09
CA GLU A 90 18.17 2.62 -8.19
C GLU A 90 19.47 2.51 -8.98
N GLN A 91 20.49 3.23 -8.55
CA GLN A 91 21.83 3.17 -9.14
C GLN A 91 22.88 3.22 -8.03
N CYS A 92 23.73 2.20 -7.99
CA CYS A 92 24.80 2.11 -7.01
C CYS A 92 26.08 2.71 -7.59
N VAL A 93 26.79 3.50 -6.78
CA VAL A 93 28.12 4.02 -7.12
C VAL A 93 29.15 3.38 -6.20
N CYS A 94 30.19 2.80 -6.77
CA CYS A 94 31.30 2.25 -5.98
C CYS A 94 32.11 3.39 -5.36
N ASN A 95 32.12 3.49 -4.03
CA ASN A 95 32.88 4.54 -3.32
C ASN A 95 34.40 4.47 -3.56
N SER A 96 34.94 3.31 -3.96
CA SER A 96 36.38 3.12 -4.16
C SER A 96 36.86 3.48 -5.56
N CYS A 97 36.08 3.16 -6.60
CA CYS A 97 36.50 3.33 -8.00
C CYS A 97 35.58 4.23 -8.84
N GLY A 98 34.45 4.68 -8.29
CA GLY A 98 33.48 5.53 -8.98
C GLY A 98 32.65 4.82 -10.06
N ALA A 99 32.83 3.51 -10.25
CA ALA A 99 32.01 2.75 -11.20
C ALA A 99 30.54 2.75 -10.77
N THR A 100 29.64 2.98 -11.73
CA THR A 100 28.19 2.99 -11.52
C THR A 100 27.55 1.70 -12.03
N SER A 101 26.56 1.16 -11.31
CA SER A 101 25.71 0.09 -11.86
C SER A 101 24.83 0.62 -13.00
N ASP A 102 24.26 -0.29 -13.78
CA ASP A 102 23.12 0.07 -14.62
C ASP A 102 21.94 0.52 -13.73
N PRO A 103 21.16 1.52 -14.16
CA PRO A 103 20.00 1.98 -13.41
C PRO A 103 18.90 0.91 -13.45
N LEU A 104 18.42 0.50 -12.28
CA LEU A 104 17.32 -0.46 -12.14
C LEU A 104 16.00 0.29 -11.95
N PRO A 105 15.08 0.28 -12.93
CA PRO A 105 13.76 0.87 -12.77
C PRO A 105 12.85 -0.05 -11.96
N PHE A 106 12.08 0.51 -11.04
CA PHE A 106 11.02 -0.19 -10.34
C PHE A 106 9.87 0.76 -9.98
N ILE A 107 8.72 0.19 -9.64
CA ILE A 107 7.54 0.94 -9.21
C ILE A 107 7.34 0.71 -7.72
N GLN A 108 7.08 1.80 -6.98
CA GLN A 108 6.77 1.75 -5.55
C GLN A 108 5.56 2.65 -5.26
N MET A 109 4.62 2.17 -4.43
CA MET A 109 3.45 2.97 -4.03
C MET A 109 3.71 3.85 -2.81
N VAL A 110 4.59 3.40 -1.91
CA VAL A 110 4.97 4.11 -0.68
C VAL A 110 6.50 4.13 -0.59
N HIS A 111 7.11 5.31 -0.68
CA HIS A 111 8.58 5.43 -0.64
C HIS A 111 9.08 5.80 0.75
N TYR A 112 9.97 4.96 1.30
CA TYR A 112 10.60 5.17 2.59
C TYR A 112 11.94 5.86 2.40
N ILE A 113 12.06 7.09 2.90
CA ILE A 113 13.30 7.85 2.87
C ILE A 113 13.99 7.72 4.22
N SER A 114 15.21 7.19 4.23
CA SER A 114 16.02 7.16 5.44
C SER A 114 16.41 8.57 5.86
N THR A 115 16.52 8.82 7.17
CA THR A 115 16.97 10.13 7.66
C THR A 115 18.36 10.48 7.13
N THR A 116 19.23 9.49 6.92
CA THR A 116 20.56 9.65 6.31
C THR A 116 20.54 10.12 4.85
N SER A 117 19.43 9.95 4.14
CA SER A 117 19.26 10.39 2.74
C SER A 117 18.81 11.85 2.61
N LEU A 118 18.49 12.53 3.72
CA LEU A 118 18.08 13.94 3.74
C LEU A 118 19.23 14.91 4.07
N TRP A 119 20.46 14.40 4.21
CA TRP A 119 21.66 15.17 4.51
C TRP A 119 22.59 15.24 3.31
#